data_AF-A0A6L9KUM4-F1
#
_entry.id   AF-A0A6L9KUM4-F1
#
_cell.length_a   1.000
_cell.length_b   1.000
_cell.length_c   1.000
_cell.angle_alpha   90.00
_cell.angle_beta   90.00
_cell.angle_gamma   90.00
#
_symmetry.space_group_name_H-M   'P 1'
#
loop_
_entity.id
_entity.type
_entity.pdbx_description
1 polymer ?
#
loop_
_entity_poly.entity_id
_entity_poly.type
_entity_poly.pdbx_seq_one_letter_code
_entity_poly.pdbx_strand_id
1 'polypeptide(L)'
;MRLITSRGSNTRRHPRFIGGASLIEVLVSIVIASVGLLALAGVNAASMRYTKMSQYRATASQLASDMGERMRANKGQAAVAAVVGPPAVPAVVASGFFAGDYDFTTDFAGQATKATLPTGSDLCNTAAITCTPAQIAALDLAQWRILVRDQLPAGSVFLMRQAGSVAMDLWVVWRDPAVASTDESPALTTECPDSLNRGDDPEPASIRCSFFRINL
;
A
#
# COMPACT_ATOMS: atom_id res chain seq x y z
N MET A 1 48.58 -20.78 84.01
CA MET A 1 48.00 -19.41 83.93
C MET A 1 48.97 -18.53 83.16
N ARG A 2 48.78 -18.38 81.84
CA ARG A 2 49.53 -17.45 80.99
C ARG A 2 48.50 -16.71 80.13
N LEU A 3 48.42 -15.40 80.35
CA LEU A 3 47.55 -14.47 79.63
C LEU A 3 48.00 -14.37 78.17
N ILE A 4 47.11 -14.70 77.23
CA ILE A 4 47.29 -14.40 75.81
C ILE A 4 46.74 -12.99 75.58
N THR A 5 47.64 -12.07 75.31
CA THR A 5 47.37 -10.66 74.98
C THR A 5 46.69 -10.56 73.62
N SER A 6 45.51 -9.93 73.59
CA SER A 6 44.76 -9.55 72.40
C SER A 6 45.58 -8.61 71.50
N ARG A 7 45.78 -9.01 70.24
CA ARG A 7 46.44 -8.19 69.20
C ARG A 7 45.33 -7.53 68.37
N GLY A 8 45.07 -6.24 68.62
CA GLY A 8 44.10 -5.46 67.87
C GLY A 8 44.48 -5.34 66.39
N SER A 9 43.65 -5.87 65.49
CA SER A 9 43.75 -5.67 64.05
C SER A 9 43.24 -4.28 63.69
N ASN A 10 44.14 -3.38 63.32
CA ASN A 10 43.81 -2.01 62.95
C ASN A 10 43.32 -1.98 61.49
N THR A 11 42.00 -2.05 61.28
CA THR A 11 41.38 -1.89 59.96
C THR A 11 41.43 -0.42 59.56
N ARG A 12 42.41 -0.04 58.71
CA ARG A 12 42.44 1.29 58.09
C ARG A 12 41.21 1.45 57.19
N ARG A 13 40.20 2.20 57.64
CA ARG A 13 39.12 2.68 56.77
C ARG A 13 39.72 3.76 55.86
N HIS A 14 39.84 3.47 54.57
CA HIS A 14 40.09 4.52 53.59
C HIS A 14 38.90 5.50 53.62
N PRO A 15 39.16 6.82 53.75
CA PRO A 15 38.10 7.79 53.58
C PRO A 15 37.57 7.64 52.15
N ARG A 16 36.30 7.31 52.01
CA ARG A 16 35.62 7.46 50.72
C ARG A 16 35.58 8.95 50.45
N PHE A 17 36.38 9.41 49.50
CA PHE A 17 36.22 10.74 48.93
C PHE A 17 34.80 10.79 48.35
N ILE A 18 33.89 11.43 49.07
CA ILE A 18 32.62 11.86 48.52
C ILE A 18 32.99 13.11 47.71
N GLY A 19 33.29 12.91 46.43
CA GLY A 19 33.39 14.02 45.49
C GLY A 19 32.01 14.64 45.37
N GLY A 20 31.87 15.90 45.82
CA GLY A 20 30.68 16.68 45.51
C GLY A 20 30.60 16.87 44.00
N ALA A 21 29.45 16.53 43.41
CA ALA A 21 29.20 16.75 41.98
C ALA A 21 29.46 18.22 41.66
N SER A 22 30.32 18.48 40.68
CA SER A 22 30.57 19.85 40.24
C SER A 22 29.40 20.33 39.38
N LEU A 23 29.08 21.63 39.43
CA LEU A 23 27.97 22.21 38.64
C LEU A 23 28.18 21.99 37.12
N ILE A 24 29.44 21.88 36.68
CA ILE A 24 29.80 21.56 35.29
C ILE A 24 29.50 20.11 34.91
N GLU A 25 29.63 19.15 35.82
CA GLU A 25 29.34 17.73 35.57
C GLU A 25 27.85 17.48 35.32
N VAL A 26 26.99 18.14 36.09
CA VAL A 26 25.53 18.09 35.89
C VAL A 26 25.15 18.74 34.55
N LEU A 27 25.78 19.85 34.20
CA LEU A 27 25.50 20.58 32.96
C LEU A 27 25.92 19.75 31.73
N VAL A 28 27.09 19.10 31.77
CA VAL A 28 27.53 18.16 30.73
C VAL A 28 26.57 16.96 30.63
N SER A 29 26.12 16.42 31.76
CA SER A 29 25.16 15.29 31.77
C SER A 29 23.83 15.66 31.11
N ILE A 30 23.29 16.86 31.38
CA ILE A 30 22.07 17.34 30.76
C ILE A 30 22.25 17.55 29.25
N VAL A 31 23.41 18.07 28.82
CA VAL A 31 23.73 18.25 27.39
C VAL A 31 23.84 16.91 26.66
N ILE A 32 24.54 15.92 27.23
CA ILE A 32 24.65 14.59 26.61
C ILE A 32 23.28 13.91 26.56
N ALA A 33 22.49 14.01 27.65
CA ALA A 33 21.14 13.45 27.70
C ALA A 33 20.20 14.09 26.67
N SER A 34 20.26 15.41 26.48
CA SER A 34 19.41 16.10 25.51
C SER A 34 19.76 15.73 24.07
N VAL A 35 21.04 15.64 23.72
CA VAL A 35 21.50 15.16 22.40
C VAL A 35 21.06 13.72 22.18
N GLY A 36 21.16 12.85 23.19
CA GLY A 36 20.70 11.46 23.11
C GLY A 36 19.19 11.34 22.85
N LEU A 37 18.37 12.16 23.52
CA LEU A 37 16.93 12.17 23.32
C LEU A 37 16.52 12.73 21.95
N LEU A 38 17.21 13.76 21.45
CA LEU A 38 17.01 14.30 20.09
C LEU A 38 17.33 13.24 19.03
N ALA A 39 18.41 12.48 19.18
CA ALA A 39 18.77 11.40 18.28
C ALA A 39 17.70 10.29 18.27
N LEU A 40 17.22 9.88 19.45
CA LEU A 40 16.15 8.87 19.59
C LEU A 40 14.83 9.33 18.94
N ALA A 41 14.48 10.61 19.10
CA ALA A 41 13.28 11.19 18.49
C ALA A 41 13.33 11.11 16.95
N GLY A 42 14.49 11.41 16.35
CA GLY A 42 14.69 11.30 14.90
C GLY A 42 14.51 9.86 14.40
N VAL A 43 15.08 8.88 15.11
CA VAL A 43 14.93 7.45 14.77
C VAL A 43 13.48 6.98 14.91
N ASN A 44 12.78 7.41 15.97
CA ASN A 44 11.37 7.07 16.16
C ASN A 44 10.48 7.65 15.05
N ALA A 45 10.73 8.89 14.62
CA ALA A 45 10.00 9.51 13.52
C ALA A 45 10.24 8.76 12.20
N ALA A 46 11.50 8.41 11.89
CA ALA A 46 11.83 7.63 10.71
C ALA A 46 11.16 6.24 10.74
N SER A 47 11.16 5.56 11.89
CA SER A 47 10.52 4.24 12.06
C SER A 47 9.01 4.26 11.78
N MET A 48 8.30 5.30 12.26
CA MET A 48 6.87 5.46 11.97
C MET A 48 6.59 5.64 10.48
N ARG A 49 7.42 6.42 9.78
CA ARG A 49 7.31 6.61 8.32
C ARG A 49 7.47 5.29 7.57
N TYR A 50 8.52 4.51 7.87
CA TYR A 50 8.72 3.20 7.24
C TYR A 50 7.58 2.23 7.53
N THR A 51 7.04 2.26 8.74
CA THR A 51 5.87 1.45 9.12
C THR A 51 4.65 1.81 8.26
N LYS A 52 4.38 3.10 8.04
CA LYS A 52 3.28 3.56 7.18
C LYS A 52 3.46 3.18 5.72
N MET A 53 4.68 3.30 5.19
CA MET A 53 4.98 2.87 3.83
C MET A 53 4.80 1.37 3.64
N SER A 54 5.24 0.57 4.61
CA SER A 54 4.98 -0.87 4.63
C SER A 54 3.49 -1.18 4.71
N GLN A 55 2.74 -0.44 5.51
CA GLN A 55 1.29 -0.59 5.64
C GLN A 55 0.59 -0.35 4.30
N TYR A 56 0.90 0.75 3.59
CA TYR A 56 0.29 1.06 2.30
C TYR A 56 0.60 0.01 1.22
N ARG A 57 1.85 -0.49 1.15
CA ARG A 57 2.21 -1.57 0.22
C ARG A 57 1.47 -2.87 0.54
N ALA A 58 1.30 -3.20 1.82
CA ALA A 58 0.51 -4.37 2.24
C ALA A 58 -0.98 -4.21 1.88
N THR A 59 -1.57 -3.05 2.14
CA THR A 59 -2.95 -2.71 1.75
C THR A 59 -3.14 -2.79 0.24
N ALA A 60 -2.20 -2.27 -0.56
CA ALA A 60 -2.24 -2.38 -2.02
C ALA A 60 -2.25 -3.85 -2.50
N SER A 61 -1.47 -4.73 -1.87
CA SER A 61 -1.48 -6.17 -2.18
C SER A 61 -2.81 -6.85 -1.84
N GLN A 62 -3.45 -6.46 -0.73
CA GLN A 62 -4.76 -6.97 -0.35
C GLN A 62 -5.84 -6.51 -1.34
N LEU A 63 -5.82 -5.22 -1.71
CA LEU A 63 -6.72 -4.65 -2.71
C LEU A 63 -6.54 -5.31 -4.08
N ALA A 64 -5.30 -5.60 -4.48
CA ALA A 64 -5.02 -6.31 -5.73
C ALA A 64 -5.55 -7.74 -5.74
N SER A 65 -5.44 -8.44 -4.60
CA SER A 65 -6.02 -9.77 -4.43
C SER A 65 -7.55 -9.68 -4.60
N ASP A 66 -8.23 -8.80 -3.84
CA ASP A 66 -9.69 -8.61 -3.92
C ASP A 66 -10.20 -8.42 -5.36
N MET A 67 -9.53 -7.57 -6.15
CA MET A 67 -9.89 -7.39 -7.55
C MET A 67 -9.64 -8.65 -8.38
N GLY A 68 -8.56 -9.38 -8.12
CA GLY A 68 -8.31 -10.67 -8.76
C GLY A 68 -9.37 -11.71 -8.46
N GLU A 69 -9.85 -11.78 -7.21
CA GLU A 69 -10.95 -12.67 -6.84
C GLU A 69 -12.26 -12.30 -7.53
N ARG A 70 -12.59 -11.00 -7.64
CA ARG A 70 -13.75 -10.51 -8.40
C ARG A 70 -13.68 -10.88 -9.88
N MET A 71 -12.54 -10.65 -10.52
CA MET A 71 -12.32 -11.04 -11.92
C MET A 71 -12.39 -12.55 -12.15
N ARG A 72 -11.95 -13.38 -11.20
CA ARG A 72 -12.11 -14.84 -11.29
C ARG A 72 -13.57 -15.26 -11.17
N ALA A 73 -14.33 -14.61 -10.27
CA ALA A 73 -15.76 -14.86 -10.12
C ALA A 73 -16.55 -14.48 -11.38
N ASN A 74 -16.12 -13.42 -12.08
CA ASN A 74 -16.74 -12.93 -13.32
C ASN A 74 -15.77 -13.02 -14.51
N LYS A 75 -15.15 -14.19 -14.70
CA LYS A 75 -14.21 -14.42 -15.81
C LYS A 75 -14.89 -14.27 -17.19
N GLY A 76 -16.20 -14.52 -17.24
CA GLY A 76 -16.98 -14.52 -18.47
C GLY A 76 -16.52 -15.59 -19.47
N GLN A 77 -16.81 -15.37 -20.74
CA GLN A 77 -16.51 -16.33 -21.82
C GLN A 77 -15.67 -15.66 -22.90
N ALA A 78 -14.66 -16.38 -23.40
CA ALA A 78 -13.91 -15.95 -24.57
C ALA A 78 -14.79 -16.06 -25.83
N ALA A 79 -14.56 -15.17 -26.79
CA ALA A 79 -15.27 -15.25 -28.06
C ALA A 79 -14.93 -16.56 -28.78
N VAL A 80 -15.95 -17.26 -29.28
CA VAL A 80 -15.77 -18.43 -30.15
C VAL A 80 -16.46 -18.19 -31.49
N ALA A 81 -15.78 -18.56 -32.57
CA ALA A 81 -16.34 -18.47 -33.91
C ALA A 81 -17.48 -19.49 -34.10
N ALA A 82 -18.46 -19.14 -34.93
CA ALA A 82 -19.48 -20.09 -35.32
C ALA A 82 -18.86 -21.28 -36.07
N VAL A 83 -19.26 -22.49 -35.70
CA VAL A 83 -18.89 -23.70 -36.42
C VAL A 83 -20.07 -24.09 -37.33
N VAL A 84 -19.85 -24.05 -38.64
CA VAL A 84 -20.84 -24.48 -39.64
C VAL A 84 -20.56 -25.95 -39.98
N GLY A 85 -21.42 -26.85 -39.51
CA GLY A 85 -21.31 -28.30 -39.71
C GLY A 85 -21.81 -29.08 -38.49
N PRO A 86 -22.04 -30.40 -38.52
CA PRO A 86 -22.62 -31.14 -37.40
C PRO A 86 -21.59 -31.49 -36.31
N PRO A 87 -21.83 -31.17 -35.02
CA PRO A 87 -22.91 -30.32 -34.51
C PRO A 87 -22.60 -28.83 -34.73
N ALA A 88 -23.59 -28.06 -35.18
CA ALA A 88 -23.42 -26.64 -35.45
C ALA A 88 -23.40 -25.87 -34.13
N VAL A 89 -22.44 -24.98 -33.97
CA VAL A 89 -22.28 -24.20 -32.74
C VAL A 89 -22.39 -22.71 -33.10
N PRO A 90 -23.34 -21.95 -32.51
CA PRO A 90 -23.45 -20.53 -32.78
C PRO A 90 -22.21 -19.78 -32.26
N ALA A 91 -21.89 -18.64 -32.88
CA ALA A 91 -20.84 -17.76 -32.38
C ALA A 91 -21.21 -17.25 -30.98
N VAL A 92 -20.24 -17.22 -30.07
CA VAL A 92 -20.38 -16.62 -28.74
C VAL A 92 -19.53 -15.36 -28.71
N VAL A 93 -20.14 -14.26 -28.29
CA VAL A 93 -19.43 -12.99 -28.06
C VAL A 93 -18.67 -13.03 -26.74
N ALA A 94 -17.54 -12.33 -26.68
CA ALA A 94 -16.80 -12.23 -25.43
C ALA A 94 -17.66 -11.55 -24.34
N SER A 95 -17.46 -11.93 -23.08
CA SER A 95 -18.14 -11.34 -21.92
C SER A 95 -17.22 -11.28 -20.71
N GLY A 96 -17.52 -10.40 -19.74
CA GLY A 96 -16.78 -10.28 -18.48
C GLY A 96 -15.33 -9.87 -18.74
N PHE A 97 -14.39 -10.54 -18.07
CA PHE A 97 -12.96 -10.30 -18.32
C PHE A 97 -12.57 -10.39 -19.81
N PHE A 98 -13.09 -11.38 -20.55
CA PHE A 98 -12.73 -11.53 -21.97
C PHE A 98 -13.28 -10.41 -22.87
N ALA A 99 -14.37 -9.75 -22.48
CA ALA A 99 -14.87 -8.57 -23.19
C ALA A 99 -14.06 -7.30 -22.90
N GLY A 100 -13.25 -7.30 -21.85
CA GLY A 100 -12.58 -6.09 -21.37
C GLY A 100 -13.43 -5.25 -20.42
N ASP A 101 -14.47 -5.84 -19.84
CA ASP A 101 -15.36 -5.13 -18.92
C ASP A 101 -14.63 -4.66 -17.63
N TYR A 102 -13.44 -5.19 -17.36
CA TYR A 102 -12.54 -4.79 -16.25
C TYR A 102 -11.40 -3.84 -16.67
N ASP A 103 -11.24 -3.53 -17.97
CA ASP A 103 -10.20 -2.60 -18.42
C ASP A 103 -10.52 -1.18 -17.89
N PHE A 104 -9.57 -0.58 -17.18
CA PHE A 104 -9.73 0.74 -16.58
C PHE A 104 -8.43 1.53 -16.68
N THR A 105 -8.35 2.40 -17.69
CA THR A 105 -7.12 3.11 -18.06
C THR A 105 -7.21 4.62 -17.84
N THR A 106 -8.08 5.07 -16.93
CA THR A 106 -8.18 6.49 -16.57
C THR A 106 -6.91 6.93 -15.84
N ASP A 107 -6.51 8.17 -16.10
CA ASP A 107 -5.34 8.81 -15.54
C ASP A 107 -5.46 9.03 -14.01
N PHE A 108 -4.35 9.35 -13.34
CA PHE A 108 -4.35 9.54 -11.88
C PHE A 108 -5.23 10.72 -11.48
N ALA A 109 -5.08 11.84 -12.20
CA ALA A 109 -5.80 13.09 -11.94
C ALA A 109 -7.33 12.96 -12.14
N GLY A 110 -7.78 12.26 -13.18
CA GLY A 110 -9.19 12.01 -13.47
C GLY A 110 -9.87 11.08 -12.46
N GLN A 111 -9.12 10.49 -11.54
CA GLN A 111 -9.64 9.71 -10.43
C GLN A 111 -9.70 10.50 -9.11
N ALA A 112 -9.41 11.81 -9.10
CA ALA A 112 -9.41 12.61 -7.87
C ALA A 112 -10.73 12.53 -7.09
N THR A 113 -11.85 12.34 -7.79
CA THR A 113 -13.16 12.10 -7.20
C THR A 113 -13.39 10.62 -6.94
N LYS A 114 -14.08 10.32 -5.83
CA LYS A 114 -14.47 8.95 -5.50
C LYS A 114 -15.41 8.40 -6.58
N ALA A 115 -15.23 7.13 -6.95
CA ALA A 115 -16.11 6.50 -7.92
C ALA A 115 -17.57 6.48 -7.43
N THR A 116 -18.50 6.61 -8.37
CA THR A 116 -19.94 6.50 -8.12
C THR A 116 -20.40 5.08 -8.38
N LEU A 117 -21.21 4.53 -7.48
CA LEU A 117 -21.83 3.22 -7.71
C LEU A 117 -22.87 3.30 -8.84
N PRO A 118 -23.03 2.23 -9.65
CA PRO A 118 -24.18 2.09 -10.53
C PRO A 118 -25.50 2.19 -9.77
N THR A 119 -26.59 2.53 -10.44
CA THR A 119 -27.92 2.65 -9.81
C THR A 119 -28.95 1.81 -10.55
N GLY A 120 -30.12 1.60 -9.93
CA GLY A 120 -31.21 0.81 -10.54
C GLY A 120 -30.81 -0.64 -10.80
N SER A 121 -31.12 -1.15 -11.99
CA SER A 121 -30.80 -2.53 -12.39
C SER A 121 -29.31 -2.82 -12.46
N ASP A 122 -28.46 -1.79 -12.60
CA ASP A 122 -27.01 -1.98 -12.74
C ASP A 122 -26.30 -2.20 -11.39
N LEU A 123 -27.01 -1.99 -10.27
CA LEU A 123 -26.47 -2.19 -8.93
C LEU A 123 -26.38 -3.68 -8.54
N CYS A 124 -26.97 -4.59 -9.31
CA CYS A 124 -26.80 -6.04 -9.20
C CYS A 124 -26.87 -6.63 -7.77
N ASN A 125 -27.72 -6.05 -6.91
CA ASN A 125 -27.76 -6.38 -5.49
C ASN A 125 -29.11 -6.96 -5.03
N THR A 126 -29.98 -7.35 -5.97
CA THR A 126 -31.27 -7.98 -5.67
C THR A 126 -31.45 -9.24 -6.50
N ALA A 127 -32.13 -10.24 -5.94
CA ALA A 127 -32.44 -11.49 -6.62
C ALA A 127 -33.39 -11.34 -7.82
N ALA A 128 -34.02 -10.17 -7.97
CA ALA A 128 -34.92 -9.86 -9.08
C ALA A 128 -34.18 -9.48 -10.37
N ILE A 129 -32.87 -9.19 -10.29
CA ILE A 129 -32.07 -8.70 -11.41
C ILE A 129 -31.17 -9.83 -11.91
N THR A 130 -31.32 -10.21 -13.18
CA THR A 130 -30.34 -11.06 -13.86
C THR A 130 -29.26 -10.14 -14.46
N CYS A 131 -28.10 -10.08 -13.81
CA CYS A 131 -27.02 -9.20 -14.27
C CYS A 131 -26.19 -9.82 -15.38
N THR A 132 -25.87 -8.99 -16.36
CA THR A 132 -24.86 -9.32 -17.36
C THR A 132 -23.46 -9.26 -16.75
N PRO A 133 -22.48 -10.01 -17.30
CA PRO A 133 -21.08 -9.91 -16.88
C PRO A 133 -20.52 -8.48 -16.89
N ALA A 134 -20.95 -7.65 -17.84
CA ALA A 134 -20.56 -6.24 -17.92
C ALA A 134 -21.09 -5.40 -16.75
N GLN A 135 -22.35 -5.62 -16.34
CA GLN A 135 -22.93 -4.95 -15.17
C GLN A 135 -22.22 -5.36 -13.87
N ILE A 136 -21.88 -6.65 -13.73
CA ILE A 136 -21.11 -7.15 -12.58
C ILE A 136 -19.74 -6.47 -12.54
N ALA A 137 -19.03 -6.41 -13.67
CA ALA A 137 -17.72 -5.77 -13.75
C ALA A 137 -17.78 -4.26 -13.43
N ALA A 138 -18.81 -3.56 -13.92
CA ALA A 138 -19.02 -2.14 -13.61
C ALA A 138 -19.25 -1.89 -12.11
N LEU A 139 -20.04 -2.75 -11.45
CA LEU A 139 -20.26 -2.69 -10.01
C LEU A 139 -18.97 -3.00 -9.25
N ASP A 140 -18.26 -4.07 -9.62
CA ASP A 140 -17.00 -4.48 -9.00
C ASP A 140 -15.96 -3.37 -9.08
N LEU A 141 -15.74 -2.79 -10.26
CA LEU A 141 -14.82 -1.67 -10.45
C LEU A 141 -15.22 -0.46 -9.61
N ALA A 142 -16.52 -0.12 -9.55
CA ALA A 142 -16.98 1.02 -8.76
C ALA A 142 -16.76 0.80 -7.25
N GLN A 143 -17.18 -0.36 -6.72
CA GLN A 143 -17.00 -0.72 -5.31
C GLN A 143 -15.53 -0.78 -4.93
N TRP A 144 -14.71 -1.43 -5.75
CA TRP A 144 -13.30 -1.59 -5.48
C TRP A 144 -12.55 -0.25 -5.56
N ARG A 145 -12.86 0.61 -6.53
CA ARG A 145 -12.28 1.97 -6.61
C ARG A 145 -12.66 2.84 -5.40
N ILE A 146 -13.88 2.70 -4.88
CA ILE A 146 -14.29 3.33 -3.62
C ILE A 146 -13.40 2.83 -2.46
N LEU A 147 -13.20 1.52 -2.35
CA LEU A 147 -12.35 0.92 -1.30
C LEU A 147 -10.89 1.38 -1.42
N VAL A 148 -10.33 1.38 -2.62
CA VAL A 148 -8.95 1.86 -2.87
C VAL A 148 -8.81 3.33 -2.44
N ARG A 149 -9.77 4.18 -2.81
CA ARG A 149 -9.78 5.61 -2.44
C ARG A 149 -9.92 5.84 -0.93
N ASP A 150 -10.64 4.96 -0.23
CA ASP A 150 -10.82 5.04 1.23
C ASP A 150 -9.62 4.53 2.01
N GLN A 151 -8.93 3.51 1.50
CA GLN A 151 -7.83 2.84 2.21
C GLN A 151 -6.45 3.44 1.93
N LEU A 152 -6.28 4.11 0.79
CA LEU A 152 -5.02 4.71 0.38
C LEU A 152 -5.17 6.22 0.14
N PRO A 153 -4.18 7.05 0.55
CA PRO A 153 -4.26 8.48 0.33
C PRO A 153 -4.26 8.80 -1.17
N ALA A 154 -5.32 9.45 -1.65
CA ALA A 154 -5.56 9.68 -3.07
C ALA A 154 -5.44 8.40 -3.93
N GLY A 155 -5.88 7.25 -3.38
CA GLY A 155 -5.77 5.93 -4.01
C GLY A 155 -6.46 5.84 -5.38
N SER A 156 -5.73 5.47 -6.41
CA SER A 156 -6.22 5.27 -7.77
C SER A 156 -5.69 3.97 -8.37
N VAL A 157 -6.23 3.60 -9.52
CA VAL A 157 -6.01 2.28 -10.10
C VAL A 157 -5.83 2.38 -11.61
N PHE A 158 -5.10 1.41 -12.17
CA PHE A 158 -4.97 1.25 -13.62
C PHE A 158 -4.98 -0.25 -13.95
N LEU A 159 -5.84 -0.66 -14.86
CA LEU A 159 -6.07 -2.06 -15.22
C LEU A 159 -6.07 -2.17 -16.75
N MET A 160 -5.22 -3.03 -17.28
CA MET A 160 -5.22 -3.36 -18.70
C MET A 160 -4.91 -4.84 -18.96
N ARG A 161 -5.69 -5.47 -19.84
CA ARG A 161 -5.50 -6.88 -20.15
C ARG A 161 -4.22 -7.10 -20.92
N GLN A 162 -3.54 -8.21 -20.60
CA GLN A 162 -2.36 -8.61 -21.34
C GLN A 162 -2.78 -9.24 -22.67
N ALA A 163 -2.22 -8.75 -23.77
CA ALA A 163 -2.41 -9.37 -25.08
C ALA A 163 -1.86 -10.80 -25.08
N GLY A 164 -2.66 -11.76 -25.58
CA GLY A 164 -2.22 -13.15 -25.74
C GLY A 164 -2.09 -13.95 -24.44
N SER A 165 -2.62 -13.48 -23.31
CA SER A 165 -2.65 -14.23 -22.05
C SER A 165 -3.93 -13.95 -21.28
N VAL A 166 -4.41 -14.93 -20.51
CA VAL A 166 -5.55 -14.73 -19.60
C VAL A 166 -5.04 -14.11 -18.30
N ALA A 167 -4.55 -12.87 -18.41
CA ALA A 167 -3.95 -12.13 -17.31
C ALA A 167 -4.30 -10.64 -17.37
N MET A 168 -4.40 -10.04 -16.19
CA MET A 168 -4.64 -8.62 -15.96
C MET A 168 -3.38 -7.99 -15.38
N ASP A 169 -2.88 -6.94 -16.02
CA ASP A 169 -1.89 -6.08 -15.40
C ASP A 169 -2.61 -4.99 -14.60
N LEU A 170 -2.29 -4.91 -13.31
CA LEU A 170 -2.93 -4.04 -12.34
C LEU A 170 -1.89 -3.17 -11.64
N TRP A 171 -2.16 -1.86 -11.60
CA TRP A 171 -1.43 -0.92 -10.76
C TRP A 171 -2.37 -0.34 -9.71
N VAL A 172 -1.92 -0.42 -8.45
CA VAL A 172 -2.50 0.35 -7.35
C VAL A 172 -1.58 1.53 -7.09
N VAL A 173 -2.13 2.73 -7.09
CA VAL A 173 -1.38 3.98 -7.05
C VAL A 173 -1.89 4.83 -5.90
N TRP A 174 -1.00 5.48 -5.16
CA TRP A 174 -1.37 6.38 -4.06
C TRP A 174 -0.38 7.52 -3.94
N ARG A 175 -0.79 8.59 -3.25
CA ARG A 175 0.11 9.67 -2.87
C ARG A 175 0.67 9.37 -1.49
N ASP A 176 1.99 9.28 -1.36
CA ASP A 176 2.65 9.18 -0.06
C ASP A 176 2.71 10.57 0.59
N PRO A 177 2.03 10.81 1.72
CA PRO A 177 2.05 12.10 2.40
C PRO A 177 3.43 12.42 2.99
N ALA A 178 4.34 11.45 3.10
CA ALA A 178 5.66 11.62 3.70
C ALA A 178 6.73 12.18 2.74
N VAL A 179 6.44 12.29 1.43
CA VAL A 179 7.40 12.80 0.43
C VAL A 179 7.44 14.34 0.38
N ALA A 180 6.81 15.02 1.35
CA ALA A 180 7.06 16.45 1.60
C ALA A 180 8.51 16.73 2.08
N SER A 181 9.33 15.71 2.36
CA SER A 181 10.77 15.86 2.61
C SER A 181 11.58 15.55 1.34
N THR A 182 12.37 16.54 0.90
CA THR A 182 13.18 16.60 -0.33
C THR A 182 14.25 15.51 -0.55
N ASP A 183 14.42 14.56 0.37
CA ASP A 183 15.60 13.67 0.41
C ASP A 183 15.34 12.26 -0.16
N GLU A 184 14.10 11.90 -0.49
CA GLU A 184 13.83 10.62 -1.13
C GLU A 184 13.86 10.83 -2.65
N SER A 185 14.83 10.22 -3.33
CA SER A 185 14.86 10.22 -4.79
C SER A 185 13.51 9.71 -5.31
N PRO A 186 12.82 10.46 -6.16
CA PRO A 186 11.52 10.05 -6.65
C PRO A 186 11.63 8.70 -7.35
N ALA A 187 11.03 7.65 -6.78
CA ALA A 187 10.95 6.30 -7.36
C ALA A 187 10.02 6.25 -8.59
N LEU A 188 9.99 7.32 -9.39
CA LEU A 188 8.87 7.69 -10.24
C LEU A 188 8.95 7.19 -11.68
N THR A 189 10.10 6.76 -12.15
CA THR A 189 10.26 6.31 -13.54
C THR A 189 10.22 4.80 -13.70
N THR A 190 10.43 4.02 -12.63
CA THR A 190 10.46 2.54 -12.72
C THR A 190 9.21 1.87 -12.15
N GLU A 191 8.50 2.48 -11.19
CA GLU A 191 7.39 1.80 -10.49
C GLU A 191 6.00 2.00 -11.14
N CYS A 192 5.78 3.10 -11.87
CA CYS A 192 4.50 3.44 -12.48
C CYS A 192 4.56 3.24 -14.01
N PRO A 193 3.48 2.79 -14.67
CA PRO A 193 3.50 2.58 -16.11
C PRO A 193 3.41 3.93 -16.84
N ASP A 194 4.06 4.07 -17.99
CA ASP A 194 4.03 5.32 -18.78
C ASP A 194 2.61 5.68 -19.27
N SER A 195 1.74 4.68 -19.39
CA SER A 195 0.32 4.83 -19.74
C SER A 195 -0.55 5.37 -18.60
N LEU A 196 -0.06 5.33 -17.36
CA LEU A 196 -0.66 6.06 -16.25
C LEU A 196 -0.35 7.53 -16.49
N ASN A 197 -1.14 8.19 -17.33
CA ASN A 197 -1.06 9.62 -17.53
C ASN A 197 -1.14 10.27 -16.12
N ARG A 198 -0.06 10.90 -15.69
CA ARG A 198 0.04 11.51 -14.34
C ARG A 198 -0.60 12.91 -14.33
N GLY A 199 -1.08 13.36 -15.49
CA GLY A 199 -1.50 14.74 -15.70
C GLY A 199 -0.34 15.72 -15.44
N ASP A 200 -0.66 17.01 -15.46
CA ASP A 200 0.21 18.07 -14.94
C ASP A 200 0.13 18.10 -13.40
N ASP A 201 0.32 16.95 -12.73
CA ASP A 201 0.27 16.88 -11.28
C ASP A 201 1.37 17.83 -10.71
N PRO A 202 1.02 18.79 -9.83
CA PRO A 202 1.98 19.78 -9.34
C PRO A 202 3.09 19.16 -8.47
N GLU A 203 2.89 17.93 -7.98
CA GLU A 203 3.87 17.17 -7.20
C GLU A 203 3.92 15.72 -7.67
N PRO A 204 4.62 15.40 -8.77
CA PRO A 204 4.71 14.03 -9.24
C PRO A 204 5.49 13.16 -8.24
N ALA A 205 6.44 13.75 -7.50
CA ALA A 205 7.36 13.06 -6.58
C ALA A 205 6.69 12.33 -5.41
N SER A 206 5.46 12.71 -5.03
CA SER A 206 4.72 12.04 -3.98
C SER A 206 3.90 10.85 -4.45
N ILE A 207 3.83 10.56 -5.75
CA ILE A 207 3.09 9.40 -6.28
C ILE A 207 3.92 8.12 -6.08
N ARG A 208 3.25 7.04 -5.67
CA ARG A 208 3.81 5.69 -5.50
C ARG A 208 2.91 4.68 -6.19
N CYS A 209 3.51 3.67 -6.80
CA CYS A 209 2.79 2.62 -7.52
C CYS A 209 3.20 1.24 -7.00
N SER A 210 2.27 0.29 -7.07
CA SER A 210 2.56 -1.13 -6.92
C SER A 210 1.94 -1.89 -8.07
N PHE A 211 2.79 -2.63 -8.78
CA PHE A 211 2.41 -3.45 -9.92
C PHE A 211 2.08 -4.87 -9.49
N PHE A 212 1.00 -5.40 -10.02
CA PHE A 212 0.55 -6.77 -9.84
C PHE A 212 0.15 -7.36 -11.18
N ARG A 213 0.44 -8.64 -11.37
CA ARG A 213 -0.09 -9.43 -12.48
C ARG A 213 -1.03 -10.50 -11.94
N ILE A 214 -2.27 -10.45 -12.36
CA ILE A 214 -3.31 -11.39 -11.93
C ILE A 214 -3.56 -12.35 -13.08
N ASN A 215 -3.22 -13.62 -12.87
CA ASN A 215 -3.58 -14.70 -13.79
C ASN A 215 -4.97 -15.24 -13.44
N LEU A 216 -5.78 -15.50 -14.48
CA LEU A 216 -7.17 -15.95 -14.36
C LEU A 216 -7.41 -17.33 -14.97
#